data_AF-A0A9Q1Q6J5-F1
#
_entry.id   AF-A0A9Q1Q6J5-F1
#
_cell.length_a   1.000
_cell.length_b   1.000
_cell.length_c   1.000
_cell.angle_alpha   90.00
_cell.angle_beta   90.00
_cell.angle_gamma   90.00
#
_symmetry.space_group_name_H-M   'P 1'
#
loop_
_entity.id
_entity.type
_entity.pdbx_description
1 polymer ?
#
loop_
_entity_poly.entity_id
_entity_poly.type
_entity_poly.pdbx_seq_one_letter_code
_entity_poly.pdbx_strand_id
1 'polypeptide(L)'
;MQMLSGAEKGQPAAMLLSPRSSPPMPNGDSSWQANGSLFTTFLTAPIQALCLLLGFSGSDVQVDMYEKVNRLLSSSLSDWGLTLASSGILDPVWSQVFCDPFLRRLLLRFIFCRAVLALYTPTHKKPEFIPQCLPSLPESVHPSAPAIQSTILQMANVLDVASSFNFSEDMAPRERRHV
;
A
#
# COMPACT_ATOMS: atom_id res chain seq x y z
N MET A 1 10.77 -1.40 -24.32
CA MET A 1 9.40 -1.53 -23.77
C MET A 1 8.46 -1.68 -24.95
N GLN A 2 7.83 -2.84 -25.08
CA GLN A 2 6.85 -3.09 -26.14
C GLN A 2 5.52 -2.50 -25.67
N MET A 3 5.03 -1.49 -26.37
CA MET A 3 3.66 -0.99 -26.23
C MET A 3 2.71 -2.13 -26.61
N LEU A 4 1.98 -2.66 -25.63
CA LEU A 4 0.80 -3.48 -25.89
C LEU A 4 -0.29 -2.54 -26.44
N SER A 5 -0.22 -2.26 -27.74
CA SER A 5 -1.30 -1.59 -28.46
C SER A 5 -2.38 -2.63 -28.74
N GLY A 6 -3.41 -2.65 -27.89
CA GLY A 6 -4.54 -3.57 -28.03
C GLY A 6 -5.44 -3.19 -29.20
N ALA A 7 -5.19 -3.80 -30.36
CA ALA A 7 -6.14 -3.89 -31.47
C ALA A 7 -6.79 -5.29 -31.50
N GLU A 8 -7.17 -5.81 -30.34
CA GLU A 8 -7.76 -7.13 -30.16
C GLU A 8 -9.12 -6.95 -29.47
N LYS A 9 -10.14 -7.72 -29.86
CA LYS A 9 -11.48 -7.74 -29.25
C LYS A 9 -11.47 -8.27 -27.80
N GLY A 10 -10.52 -7.86 -26.97
CA GLY A 10 -10.47 -8.17 -25.54
C GLY A 10 -11.42 -7.25 -24.77
N GLN A 11 -12.16 -7.79 -23.81
CA GLN A 11 -12.85 -6.95 -22.83
C GLN A 11 -11.79 -6.20 -22.00
N PRO A 12 -12.04 -4.91 -21.67
CA PRO A 12 -11.13 -4.17 -20.82
C PRO A 12 -11.09 -4.81 -19.43
N ALA A 13 -9.87 -5.06 -18.92
CA ALA A 13 -9.65 -5.85 -17.71
C ALA A 13 -8.82 -5.07 -16.68
N ALA A 14 -9.19 -5.24 -15.40
CA ALA A 14 -8.40 -4.75 -14.27
C ALA A 14 -7.35 -5.79 -13.91
N MET A 15 -6.09 -5.38 -13.85
CA MET A 15 -4.97 -6.23 -13.46
C MET A 15 -4.29 -5.68 -12.22
N LEU A 16 -4.07 -6.53 -11.23
CA LEU A 16 -3.20 -6.27 -10.08
C LEU A 16 -2.01 -7.23 -10.18
N LEU A 17 -0.82 -6.67 -10.33
CA LEU A 17 0.42 -7.40 -10.56
C LEU A 17 1.27 -7.34 -9.29
N SER A 18 1.70 -8.51 -8.82
CA SER A 18 2.65 -8.60 -7.71
C SER A 18 3.99 -7.96 -8.06
N PRO A 19 4.81 -7.60 -7.05
CA PRO A 19 6.21 -7.24 -7.28
C PRO A 19 6.97 -8.32 -8.05
N ARG A 20 8.01 -7.92 -8.79
CA ARG A 20 8.90 -8.85 -9.51
C ARG A 20 9.93 -9.49 -8.57
N SER A 21 10.13 -8.90 -7.40
CA SER A 21 11.07 -9.37 -6.38
C SER A 21 10.46 -9.20 -4.99
N SER A 22 10.81 -10.10 -4.08
CA SER A 22 10.38 -10.02 -2.68
C SER A 22 11.20 -8.95 -1.95
N PRO A 23 10.59 -8.08 -1.14
CA PRO A 23 11.35 -7.10 -0.36
C PRO A 23 12.32 -7.78 0.61
N PRO A 24 13.45 -7.12 0.95
CA PRO A 24 14.33 -7.58 2.01
C PRO A 24 13.57 -7.59 3.33
N MET A 25 13.61 -8.70 4.06
CA MET A 25 12.96 -8.85 5.36
C MET A 25 14.02 -8.78 6.47
N PRO A 26 13.76 -8.10 7.60
CA PRO A 26 14.77 -7.85 8.65
C PRO A 26 15.43 -9.10 9.20
N ASN A 27 14.68 -10.21 9.33
CA ASN A 27 15.15 -11.40 10.05
C ASN A 27 15.63 -12.54 9.15
N GLY A 28 15.63 -12.41 7.83
CA GLY A 28 16.10 -13.45 6.90
C GLY A 28 15.36 -14.81 6.96
N ASP A 29 14.46 -15.00 7.92
CA ASP A 29 13.79 -16.26 8.18
C ASP A 29 12.75 -16.56 7.11
N SER A 30 13.09 -17.54 6.29
CA SER A 30 12.25 -18.16 5.27
C SER A 30 11.02 -18.87 5.84
N SER A 31 10.91 -19.02 7.17
CA SER A 31 9.78 -19.70 7.82
C SER A 31 8.44 -19.01 7.53
N TRP A 32 8.44 -17.69 7.36
CA TRP A 32 7.23 -16.90 7.03
C TRP A 32 6.77 -17.09 5.57
N GLN A 33 7.61 -17.66 4.71
CA GLN A 33 7.28 -17.96 3.31
C GLN A 33 6.37 -19.20 3.19
N ALA A 34 6.15 -19.94 4.28
CA ALA A 34 5.26 -21.11 4.29
C ALA A 34 3.78 -20.77 4.01
N ASN A 35 3.36 -19.51 4.21
CA ASN A 35 1.96 -19.06 4.10
C ASN A 35 1.64 -18.23 2.83
N GLY A 36 2.51 -18.25 1.82
CA GLY A 36 2.30 -17.54 0.55
C GLY A 36 3.07 -16.23 0.44
N SER A 37 2.84 -15.47 -0.63
CA SER A 37 3.59 -14.25 -0.92
C SER A 37 3.19 -13.10 0.02
N LEU A 38 4.14 -12.22 0.35
CA LEU A 38 3.83 -11.00 1.12
C LEU A 38 2.75 -10.14 0.44
N PHE A 39 2.76 -10.09 -0.89
CA PHE A 39 1.74 -9.40 -1.69
C PHE A 39 0.34 -9.95 -1.41
N THR A 40 0.15 -11.27 -1.46
CA THR A 40 -1.13 -11.90 -1.15
C THR A 40 -1.56 -11.65 0.29
N THR A 41 -0.63 -11.65 1.24
CA THR A 41 -0.92 -11.33 2.64
C THR A 41 -1.39 -9.88 2.78
N PHE A 42 -0.81 -8.92 2.06
CA PHE A 42 -1.32 -7.54 2.05
C PHE A 42 -2.78 -7.45 1.54
N LEU A 43 -3.11 -8.24 0.52
CA LEU A 43 -4.45 -8.26 -0.06
C LEU A 43 -5.51 -8.89 0.85
N THR A 44 -5.12 -9.82 1.72
CA THR A 44 -6.05 -10.55 2.61
C THR A 44 -6.03 -10.06 4.06
N ALA A 45 -4.86 -9.75 4.60
CA ALA A 45 -4.58 -9.34 5.97
C ALA A 45 -3.53 -8.19 6.03
N PRO A 46 -3.90 -6.96 5.63
CA PRO A 46 -2.94 -5.87 5.40
C PRO A 46 -2.11 -5.46 6.62
N ILE A 47 -2.69 -5.44 7.83
CA ILE A 47 -1.96 -5.09 9.04
C ILE A 47 -0.96 -6.18 9.40
N GLN A 48 -1.34 -7.45 9.28
CA GLN A 48 -0.42 -8.56 9.48
C GLN A 48 0.75 -8.49 8.49
N ALA A 49 0.49 -8.19 7.21
CA ALA A 49 1.55 -8.03 6.22
C ALA A 49 2.51 -6.87 6.54
N LEU A 50 1.98 -5.74 7.04
CA LEU A 50 2.80 -4.63 7.52
C LEU A 50 3.68 -5.05 8.71
N CYS A 51 3.11 -5.73 9.71
CA CYS A 51 3.85 -6.23 10.86
C CYS A 51 4.97 -7.18 10.44
N LEU A 52 4.68 -8.11 9.54
CA LEU A 52 5.66 -9.04 8.98
C LEU A 52 6.80 -8.30 8.28
N LEU A 53 6.48 -7.34 7.40
CA LEU A 53 7.47 -6.53 6.67
C LEU A 53 8.42 -5.80 7.63
N LEU A 54 7.89 -5.30 8.74
CA LEU A 54 8.65 -4.55 9.75
C LEU A 54 9.39 -5.45 10.74
N GLY A 55 9.25 -6.78 10.65
CA GLY A 55 9.94 -7.74 11.50
C GLY A 55 9.30 -7.98 12.87
N PHE A 56 8.04 -7.55 13.07
CA PHE A 56 7.31 -7.90 14.29
C PHE A 56 6.92 -9.38 14.28
N SER A 57 7.20 -10.08 15.38
CA SER A 57 6.64 -11.40 15.65
C SER A 57 5.23 -11.30 16.23
N GLY A 58 4.47 -12.40 16.22
CA GLY A 58 3.05 -12.41 16.61
C GLY A 58 2.75 -11.95 18.05
N SER A 59 3.75 -11.89 18.93
CA SER A 59 3.64 -11.38 20.31
C SER A 59 4.15 -9.96 20.50
N ASP A 60 4.84 -9.37 19.51
CA ASP A 60 5.57 -8.11 19.68
C ASP A 60 4.67 -6.88 19.61
N VAL A 61 3.53 -6.98 18.90
CA VAL A 61 2.58 -5.87 18.76
C VAL A 61 1.54 -5.97 19.86
N GLN A 62 1.51 -4.97 20.75
CA GLN A 62 0.45 -4.85 21.75
C GLN A 62 -0.91 -4.78 21.07
N VAL A 63 -1.92 -5.45 21.63
CA VAL A 63 -3.29 -5.51 21.09
C VAL A 63 -3.85 -4.10 20.84
N ASP A 64 -3.59 -3.16 21.75
CA ASP A 64 -4.04 -1.78 21.63
C ASP A 64 -3.42 -1.03 20.43
N MET A 65 -2.13 -1.29 20.14
CA MET A 65 -1.45 -0.73 18.98
C MET A 65 -2.03 -1.32 17.69
N TYR A 66 -2.20 -2.64 17.64
CA TYR A 66 -2.80 -3.33 16.49
C TYR A 66 -4.19 -2.76 16.16
N GLU A 67 -5.05 -2.63 17.16
CA GLU A 67 -6.39 -2.07 17.00
C GLU A 67 -6.36 -0.60 16.55
N LYS A 68 -5.42 0.20 17.05
CA LYS A 68 -5.25 1.59 16.63
C LYS A 68 -4.84 1.68 15.16
N VAL A 69 -3.88 0.87 14.71
CA VAL A 69 -3.45 0.80 13.30
C VAL A 69 -4.59 0.29 12.42
N ASN A 70 -5.33 -0.73 12.86
CA ASN A 70 -6.47 -1.27 12.12
C ASN A 70 -7.59 -0.24 11.91
N ARG A 71 -7.90 0.58 12.94
CA ARG A 71 -8.85 1.70 12.81
C ARG A 71 -8.34 2.77 11.85
N LEU A 72 -7.07 3.16 11.94
CA LEU A 72 -6.44 4.11 11.02
C LEU A 72 -6.52 3.63 9.57
N LEU A 73 -6.23 2.34 9.33
CA LEU A 73 -6.31 1.76 7.99
C LEU A 73 -7.75 1.76 7.49
N SER A 74 -8.69 1.29 8.30
CA SER A 74 -10.10 1.21 7.91
C SER A 74 -10.68 2.57 7.53
N SER A 75 -10.37 3.60 8.34
CA SER A 75 -10.70 5.00 8.04
C SER A 75 -10.08 5.46 6.72
N SER A 76 -8.77 5.29 6.57
CA SER A 76 -8.03 5.76 5.39
C SER A 76 -8.48 5.06 4.10
N LEU A 77 -8.73 3.75 4.13
CA LEU A 77 -9.23 3.02 2.96
C LEU A 77 -10.63 3.52 2.54
N SER A 78 -11.49 3.90 3.50
CA SER A 78 -12.78 4.50 3.21
C SER A 78 -12.61 5.86 2.50
N ASP A 79 -11.74 6.71 3.04
CA ASP A 79 -11.47 8.05 2.47
C ASP A 79 -10.86 7.97 1.07
N TRP A 80 -9.90 7.06 0.85
CA TRP A 80 -9.31 6.82 -0.47
C TRP A 80 -10.36 6.28 -1.45
N GLY A 81 -11.24 5.39 -0.99
CA GLY A 81 -12.35 4.88 -1.79
C GLY A 81 -13.31 5.98 -2.22
N LEU A 82 -13.68 6.89 -1.31
CA LEU A 82 -14.52 8.04 -1.62
C LEU A 82 -13.82 9.00 -2.59
N THR A 83 -12.52 9.25 -2.39
CA THR A 83 -11.70 10.09 -3.26
C THR A 83 -11.66 9.54 -4.69
N LEU A 84 -11.48 8.22 -4.84
CA LEU A 84 -11.49 7.58 -6.15
C LEU A 84 -12.87 7.63 -6.82
N ALA A 85 -13.93 7.33 -6.07
CA ALA A 85 -15.31 7.34 -6.58
C ALA A 85 -15.79 8.74 -7.01
N SER A 86 -15.30 9.79 -6.35
CA SER A 86 -15.66 11.19 -6.66
C SER A 86 -14.73 11.88 -7.67
N SER A 87 -13.64 11.22 -8.08
CA SER A 87 -12.60 11.85 -8.92
C SER A 87 -13.06 12.22 -10.34
N GLY A 88 -14.09 11.56 -10.88
CA GLY A 88 -14.56 11.77 -12.26
C GLY A 88 -13.58 11.35 -13.37
N ILE A 89 -12.35 10.97 -13.01
CA ILE A 89 -11.25 10.60 -13.92
C ILE A 89 -10.84 9.13 -13.78
N LEU A 90 -11.58 8.35 -12.98
CA LEU A 90 -11.31 6.94 -12.77
C LEU A 90 -11.68 6.15 -14.02
N ASP A 91 -10.76 5.30 -14.49
CA ASP A 91 -11.02 4.43 -15.64
C ASP A 91 -12.32 3.62 -15.45
N PRO A 92 -13.14 3.42 -16.50
CA PRO A 92 -14.39 2.67 -16.41
C PRO A 92 -14.23 1.26 -15.82
N VAL A 93 -13.10 0.59 -16.07
CA VAL A 93 -12.82 -0.74 -15.51
C VAL A 93 -12.73 -0.67 -13.98
N TRP A 94 -12.02 0.33 -13.46
CA TRP A 94 -11.95 0.55 -12.01
C TRP A 94 -13.30 0.97 -11.45
N SER A 95 -14.09 1.76 -12.20
CA SER A 95 -15.46 2.10 -11.81
C SER A 95 -16.34 0.86 -11.61
N GLN A 96 -16.23 -0.13 -12.49
CA GLN A 96 -16.93 -1.42 -12.33
C GLN A 96 -16.42 -2.22 -11.13
N VAL A 97 -15.10 -2.25 -10.89
CA VAL A 97 -14.50 -2.85 -9.69
C VAL A 97 -15.07 -2.23 -8.42
N PHE A 98 -15.34 -0.92 -8.43
CA PHE A 98 -15.91 -0.20 -7.28
C PHE A 98 -17.37 -0.55 -6.99
N CYS A 99 -18.12 -1.09 -7.96
CA CYS A 99 -19.49 -1.57 -7.76
C CYS A 99 -19.54 -2.87 -6.95
N ASP A 100 -18.47 -3.68 -6.96
CA ASP A 100 -18.38 -4.89 -6.16
C ASP A 100 -17.67 -4.62 -4.81
N PRO A 101 -18.30 -4.87 -3.65
CA PRO A 101 -17.70 -4.58 -2.35
C PRO A 101 -16.39 -5.33 -2.06
N PHE A 102 -16.25 -6.56 -2.57
CA PHE A 102 -15.07 -7.38 -2.36
C PHE A 102 -13.91 -6.90 -3.25
N LEU A 103 -14.15 -6.68 -4.54
CA LEU A 103 -13.12 -6.18 -5.46
C LEU A 103 -12.69 -4.76 -5.10
N ARG A 104 -13.63 -3.90 -4.68
CA ARG A 104 -13.31 -2.57 -4.14
C ARG A 104 -12.37 -2.67 -2.93
N ARG A 105 -12.69 -3.55 -1.97
CA ARG A 105 -11.82 -3.79 -0.80
C ARG A 105 -10.44 -4.30 -1.21
N LEU A 106 -10.39 -5.20 -2.18
CA LEU A 106 -9.15 -5.76 -2.71
C LEU A 106 -8.26 -4.67 -3.34
N LEU A 107 -8.84 -3.79 -4.15
CA LEU A 107 -8.15 -2.66 -4.78
C LEU A 107 -7.61 -1.66 -3.74
N LEU A 108 -8.39 -1.34 -2.71
CA LEU A 108 -7.97 -0.45 -1.64
C LEU A 108 -6.81 -1.05 -0.83
N ARG A 109 -6.84 -2.35 -0.56
CA ARG A 109 -5.71 -3.07 0.07
C ARG A 109 -4.48 -3.14 -0.84
N PHE A 110 -4.67 -3.25 -2.15
CA PHE A 110 -3.59 -3.14 -3.12
C PHE A 110 -2.94 -1.75 -3.09
N ILE A 111 -3.72 -0.66 -3.02
CA ILE A 111 -3.19 0.71 -2.90
C ILE A 111 -2.34 0.84 -1.63
N PHE A 112 -2.84 0.31 -0.51
CA PHE A 112 -2.07 0.26 0.74
C PHE A 112 -0.77 -0.52 0.61
N CYS A 113 -0.81 -1.73 0.03
CA CYS A 113 0.37 -2.54 -0.25
C CYS A 113 1.41 -1.78 -1.06
N ARG A 114 0.98 -1.15 -2.16
CA ARG A 114 1.83 -0.36 -3.06
C ARG A 114 2.47 0.81 -2.33
N ALA A 115 1.70 1.51 -1.49
CA ALA A 115 2.20 2.63 -0.70
C ALA A 115 3.26 2.20 0.32
N VAL A 116 2.97 1.15 1.10
CA VAL A 116 3.90 0.61 2.10
C VAL A 116 5.22 0.19 1.43
N LEU A 117 5.17 -0.59 0.35
CA LEU A 117 6.37 -1.06 -0.35
C LEU A 117 7.12 0.08 -1.06
N ALA A 118 6.44 1.12 -1.53
CA ALA A 118 7.09 2.27 -2.16
C ALA A 118 7.85 3.15 -1.16
N LEU A 119 7.30 3.32 0.05
CA LEU A 119 7.88 4.17 1.09
C LEU A 119 8.87 3.42 1.98
N TYR A 120 8.80 2.09 2.06
CA TYR A 120 9.68 1.28 2.91
C TYR A 120 11.16 1.42 2.48
N THR A 121 12.04 1.76 3.42
CA THR A 121 13.43 2.16 3.13
C THR A 121 14.21 1.14 2.27
N PRO A 122 14.18 -0.17 2.56
CA PRO A 122 14.88 -1.17 1.74
C PRO A 122 14.43 -1.26 0.28
N THR A 123 13.18 -0.87 -0.03
CA THR A 123 12.56 -0.95 -1.35
C THR A 123 12.33 0.40 -2.02
N HIS A 124 12.58 1.50 -1.31
CA HIS A 124 12.38 2.85 -1.81
C HIS A 124 13.20 3.09 -3.09
N LYS A 125 12.54 3.69 -4.09
CA LYS A 125 13.09 3.95 -5.44
C LYS A 125 13.53 2.69 -6.23
N LYS A 126 13.04 1.51 -5.86
CA LYS A 126 13.36 0.24 -6.54
C LYS A 126 12.08 -0.40 -7.12
N PRO A 127 11.76 -0.17 -8.40
CA PRO A 127 10.47 -0.54 -9.00
C PRO A 127 10.18 -2.05 -9.03
N GLU A 128 11.22 -2.89 -8.95
CA GLU A 128 11.09 -4.35 -8.90
C GLU A 128 10.35 -4.86 -7.66
N PHE A 129 10.33 -4.09 -6.57
CA PHE A 129 9.61 -4.41 -5.33
C PHE A 129 8.21 -3.78 -5.27
N ILE A 130 7.80 -3.02 -6.28
CA ILE A 130 6.54 -2.26 -6.26
C ILE A 130 5.47 -2.99 -7.06
N PRO A 131 4.31 -3.30 -6.47
CA PRO A 131 3.20 -3.90 -7.21
C PRO A 131 2.63 -2.91 -8.22
N GLN A 132 2.22 -3.40 -9.38
CA GLN A 132 1.72 -2.59 -10.50
C GLN A 132 0.27 -2.91 -10.80
N CYS A 133 -0.45 -1.98 -11.43
CA CYS A 133 -1.82 -2.22 -11.88
C CYS A 133 -2.06 -1.67 -13.28
N LEU A 134 -3.00 -2.28 -13.99
CA LEU A 134 -3.48 -1.81 -15.28
C LEU A 134 -5.02 -1.80 -15.28
N PRO A 135 -5.67 -0.73 -15.75
CA PRO A 135 -5.08 0.56 -16.10
C PRO A 135 -4.47 1.28 -14.87
N SER A 136 -3.64 2.30 -15.10
CA SER A 136 -3.03 3.05 -14.00
C SER A 136 -4.09 3.72 -13.11
N LEU A 137 -3.84 3.78 -11.81
CA LEU A 137 -4.70 4.48 -10.87
C LEU A 137 -4.39 5.99 -10.87
N PRO A 138 -5.35 6.85 -10.52
CA PRO A 138 -5.14 8.30 -10.44
C PRO A 138 -4.05 8.71 -9.43
N GLU A 139 -3.47 9.89 -9.65
CA GLU A 139 -2.42 10.47 -8.78
C GLU A 139 -2.86 10.68 -7.32
N SER A 140 -4.16 10.82 -7.07
CA SER A 140 -4.71 10.98 -5.72
C SER A 140 -4.43 9.78 -4.79
N VAL A 141 -4.13 8.60 -5.36
CA VAL A 141 -3.75 7.39 -4.63
C VAL A 141 -2.36 6.88 -5.02
N HIS A 142 -1.53 7.76 -5.57
CA HIS A 142 -0.11 7.48 -5.81
C HIS A 142 0.63 7.41 -4.46
N PRO A 143 1.66 6.57 -4.28
CA PRO A 143 2.41 6.48 -3.02
C PRO A 143 2.98 7.81 -2.49
N SER A 144 3.26 8.77 -3.38
CA SER A 144 3.73 10.10 -2.98
C SER A 144 2.60 11.07 -2.60
N ALA A 145 1.33 10.72 -2.81
CA ALA A 145 0.21 11.59 -2.51
C ALA A 145 0.14 11.90 -0.99
N PRO A 146 -0.18 13.15 -0.59
CA PRO A 146 -0.14 13.53 0.81
C PRO A 146 -1.02 12.68 1.74
N ALA A 147 -2.23 12.34 1.29
CA ALA A 147 -3.15 11.49 2.06
C ALA A 147 -2.58 10.08 2.29
N ILE A 148 -1.90 9.52 1.27
CA ILE A 148 -1.27 8.19 1.36
C ILE A 148 -0.11 8.24 2.36
N GLN A 149 0.82 9.17 2.18
CA GLN A 149 2.00 9.29 3.06
C GLN A 149 1.61 9.60 4.50
N SER A 150 0.63 10.48 4.73
CA SER A 150 0.12 10.80 6.07
C SER A 150 -0.41 9.56 6.80
N THR A 151 -1.18 8.71 6.11
CA THR A 151 -1.67 7.44 6.69
C THR A 151 -0.51 6.53 7.08
N ILE A 152 0.46 6.32 6.18
CA ILE A 152 1.61 5.44 6.46
C ILE A 152 2.46 6.00 7.62
N LEU A 153 2.69 7.32 7.66
CA LEU A 153 3.42 7.98 8.74
C LEU A 153 2.69 7.85 10.09
N GLN A 154 1.37 8.06 10.13
CA GLN A 154 0.58 7.89 11.35
C GLN A 154 0.65 6.45 11.88
N MET A 155 0.57 5.45 10.99
CA MET A 155 0.73 4.05 11.38
C MET A 155 2.13 3.75 11.88
N ALA A 156 3.16 4.24 11.18
CA ALA A 156 4.55 4.05 11.57
C ALA A 156 4.85 4.70 12.92
N ASN A 157 4.25 5.86 13.23
CA ASN A 157 4.36 6.49 14.54
C ASN A 157 3.65 5.69 15.64
N VAL A 158 2.48 5.08 15.34
CA VAL A 158 1.81 4.19 16.29
C VAL A 158 2.65 2.95 16.60
N LEU A 159 3.39 2.45 15.61
CA LEU A 159 4.26 1.27 15.73
C LEU A 159 5.69 1.59 16.16
N ASP A 160 6.04 2.86 16.36
CA ASP A 160 7.40 3.34 16.65
C ASP A 160 8.47 2.92 15.61
N VAL A 161 8.10 2.95 14.34
CA VAL A 161 8.92 2.50 13.19
C VAL A 161 8.96 3.53 12.06
N ALA A 162 8.79 4.81 12.36
CA ALA A 162 8.81 5.88 11.36
C ALA A 162 10.14 5.95 10.57
N SER A 163 11.26 5.59 11.20
CA SER A 163 12.59 5.52 10.57
C SER A 163 12.73 4.42 9.51
N SER A 164 11.81 3.45 9.47
CA SER A 164 11.77 2.38 8.46
C SER A 164 11.18 2.85 7.12
N PHE A 165 10.71 4.09 7.04
CA PHE A 165 10.05 4.65 5.86
C PHE A 165 10.71 5.95 5.40
N ASN A 166 10.70 6.20 4.09
CA ASN A 166 11.10 7.46 3.46
C ASN A 166 9.85 8.23 3.02
N PHE A 167 9.59 9.36 3.67
CA PHE A 167 8.53 10.29 3.29
C PHE A 167 9.10 11.48 2.52
N SER A 168 8.27 12.18 1.75
CA SER A 168 8.65 13.44 1.11
C SER A 168 8.93 14.53 2.16
N GLU A 169 9.82 15.47 1.86
CA GLU A 169 10.25 16.54 2.77
C GLU A 169 9.08 17.36 3.34
N ASP A 170 8.00 17.57 2.58
CA ASP A 170 6.79 18.27 3.03
C ASP A 170 6.04 17.58 4.19
N MET A 171 6.38 16.33 4.50
CA MET A 171 5.81 15.54 5.60
C MET A 171 6.64 15.60 6.89
N ALA A 172 7.86 16.14 6.84
CA ALA A 172 8.68 16.28 8.03
C ALA A 172 8.06 17.31 8.98
N PRO A 173 8.03 17.05 10.30
CA PRO A 173 7.65 18.09 11.25
C PRO A 173 8.59 19.28 11.08
N ARG A 174 8.04 20.46 10.80
CA ARG A 174 8.81 21.71 10.81
C ARG A 174 9.38 21.88 12.20
N GLU A 175 10.66 21.57 12.35
CA GLU A 175 11.41 21.84 13.56
C GLU A 175 11.29 23.34 13.83
N ARG A 176 10.59 23.70 14.92
CA ARG A 176 10.46 25.10 15.35
C ARG A 176 11.87 25.57 15.71
N ARG A 177 12.54 26.23 14.77
CA ARG A 177 13.72 27.03 15.08
C ARG A 177 13.27 28.18 15.98
N HIS A 178 13.44 27.99 17.28
CA HIS A 178 13.48 29.08 18.24
C HIS A 178 14.75 29.89 17.95
N VAL A 179 14.55 31.10 17.42
CA VAL A 179 15.48 32.22 17.54
C VAL A 179 14.89 33.15 18.58
#